data_AF-A0A2G4JAB3-F1
#
_entry.id   AF-A0A2G4JAB3-F1
#
_cell.length_a   1.000
_cell.length_b   1.000
_cell.length_c   1.000
_cell.angle_alpha   90.00
_cell.angle_beta   90.00
_cell.angle_gamma   90.00
#
_symmetry.space_group_name_H-M   'P 1'
#
loop_
_entity.id
_entity.type
_entity.pdbx_description
1 polymer ?
#
loop_
_entity_poly.entity_id
_entity_poly.type
_entity_poly.pdbx_seq_one_letter_code
_entity_poly.pdbx_strand_id
1 'polypeptide(L)'
;MSELQKLGALREKHNIWIVADEVYSELVYNPVKHISVATLSSAIAARTIVATSVSKSFAMTGWRLGYCITPFVVQQRFHNGRRSVPLITLKICSERCARDT
;
A
#
# COMPACT_ATOMS: atom_id res chain seq x y z
N MET A 1 -16.72 2.14 -6.40
CA MET A 1 -16.42 0.72 -6.04
C MET A 1 -16.33 -0.22 -7.25
N SER A 2 -17.06 0.02 -8.35
CA SER A 2 -17.08 -0.91 -9.50
C SER A 2 -15.71 -1.11 -10.20
N GLU A 3 -14.86 -0.09 -10.24
CA GLU A 3 -13.54 -0.17 -10.90
C GLU A 3 -12.55 -1.04 -10.11
N LEU A 4 -12.46 -0.81 -8.80
CA LEU A 4 -11.60 -1.58 -7.90
C LEU A 4 -11.96 -3.07 -7.88
N GLN A 5 -13.26 -3.39 -7.94
CA GLN A 5 -13.72 -4.78 -8.04
C GLN A 5 -13.29 -5.44 -9.36
N LYS A 6 -13.35 -4.71 -10.48
CA LYS A 6 -12.84 -5.21 -11.77
C LYS A 6 -11.33 -5.45 -11.73
N LEU A 7 -10.58 -4.58 -11.06
CA LEU A 7 -9.14 -4.76 -10.86
C LEU A 7 -8.84 -6.00 -10.00
N GLY A 8 -9.62 -6.24 -8.94
CA GLY A 8 -9.58 -7.45 -8.13
C GLY A 8 -9.86 -8.72 -8.94
N ALA A 9 -10.88 -8.70 -9.79
CA ALA A 9 -11.19 -9.83 -10.67
C ALA A 9 -10.06 -10.12 -11.68
N LEU A 10 -9.42 -9.08 -12.24
CA LEU A 10 -8.29 -9.23 -13.15
C LEU A 10 -7.07 -9.85 -12.42
N ARG A 11 -6.83 -9.41 -11.19
CA ARG A 11 -5.79 -9.96 -10.30
C ARG A 11 -5.97 -11.46 -10.07
N GLU A 12 -7.19 -11.88 -9.76
CA GLU A 12 -7.53 -13.29 -9.54
C GLU A 12 -7.37 -14.11 -10.81
N LYS A 13 -7.88 -13.60 -11.94
CA LYS A 13 -7.79 -14.28 -13.23
C LYS A 13 -6.37 -14.47 -13.74
N HIS A 14 -5.49 -13.48 -13.55
CA HIS A 14 -4.16 -13.47 -14.15
C HIS A 14 -3.00 -13.67 -13.17
N ASN A 15 -3.28 -13.82 -11.87
CA ASN A 15 -2.26 -14.08 -10.86
C ASN A 15 -1.14 -13.01 -10.76
N ILE A 16 -1.42 -11.74 -11.14
CA ILE A 16 -0.44 -10.63 -11.26
C ILE A 16 -0.24 -9.76 -10.00
N TRP A 17 0.95 -9.32 -9.62
CA TRP A 17 1.10 -8.42 -8.45
C TRP A 17 0.46 -7.04 -8.64
N ILE A 18 -0.15 -6.51 -7.57
CA ILE A 18 -0.64 -5.12 -7.52
C ILE A 18 0.34 -4.28 -6.71
N VAL A 19 0.77 -3.17 -7.28
CA VAL A 19 1.49 -2.11 -6.55
C VAL A 19 0.58 -0.89 -6.57
N ALA A 20 0.04 -0.54 -5.41
CA ALA A 20 -0.84 0.61 -5.23
C ALA A 20 -0.03 1.79 -4.69
N ASP A 21 0.09 2.85 -5.48
CA ASP A 21 0.65 4.12 -5.01
C ASP A 21 -0.49 4.98 -4.46
N GLU A 22 -0.57 5.06 -3.13
CA GLU A 22 -1.66 5.70 -2.39
C GLU A 22 -1.16 6.95 -1.63
N VAL A 23 -0.19 7.67 -2.18
CA VAL A 23 0.39 8.89 -1.58
C VAL A 23 -0.62 10.03 -1.41
N TYR A 24 -1.72 10.02 -2.15
CA TYR A 24 -2.81 11.01 -2.07
C TYR A 24 -4.03 10.51 -1.28
N SER A 25 -3.92 9.38 -0.56
CA SER A 25 -5.04 8.77 0.16
C SER A 25 -5.72 9.70 1.18
N GLU A 26 -5.00 10.67 1.74
CA GLU A 26 -5.52 11.65 2.69
C GLU A 26 -6.01 12.95 2.02
N LEU A 27 -5.68 13.16 0.73
CA LEU A 27 -6.04 14.34 -0.05
C LEU A 27 -7.35 14.12 -0.81
N VAL A 28 -8.42 13.82 -0.07
CA VAL A 28 -9.75 13.55 -0.61
C VAL A 28 -10.73 14.60 -0.10
N TYR A 29 -11.56 15.12 -1.00
CA TYR A 29 -12.62 16.08 -0.65
C TYR A 29 -13.93 15.36 -0.33
N ASN A 30 -14.62 15.83 0.71
CA ASN A 30 -15.95 15.33 1.09
C ASN A 30 -16.95 15.48 -0.07
N PRO A 31 -17.90 14.54 -0.26
CA PRO A 31 -18.25 13.42 0.63
C PRO A 31 -17.50 12.10 0.34
N VAL A 32 -16.53 12.10 -0.57
CA VAL A 32 -15.88 10.88 -1.04
C VAL A 32 -14.79 10.45 -0.05
N LYS A 33 -14.66 9.14 0.18
CA LYS A 33 -13.54 8.55 0.94
C LYS A 33 -12.67 7.73 0.01
N HIS A 34 -11.35 7.80 0.21
CA HIS A 34 -10.42 6.89 -0.46
C HIS A 34 -10.57 5.48 0.10
N ILE A 35 -10.62 4.49 -0.79
CA ILE A 35 -10.69 3.07 -0.47
C ILE A 35 -9.42 2.44 -1.04
N SER A 36 -8.59 1.90 -0.17
CA SER A 36 -7.38 1.20 -0.59
C SER A 36 -7.71 -0.10 -1.32
N VAL A 37 -6.91 -0.46 -2.32
CA VAL A 37 -7.08 -1.75 -3.04
C VAL A 37 -6.92 -2.94 -2.08
N ALA A 38 -6.09 -2.78 -1.05
CA ALA A 38 -5.82 -3.83 -0.07
C ALA A 38 -7.02 -4.13 0.85
N THR A 39 -8.01 -3.24 0.97
CA THR A 39 -9.19 -3.48 1.84
C THR A 39 -10.31 -4.24 1.14
N LEU A 40 -10.20 -4.51 -0.16
CA LEU A 40 -11.25 -5.19 -0.93
C LEU A 40 -11.44 -6.66 -0.52
N SER A 41 -10.35 -7.38 -0.30
CA SER A 41 -10.38 -8.76 0.19
C SER A 41 -9.02 -9.18 0.74
N SER A 42 -9.01 -10.15 1.65
CA SER A 42 -7.77 -10.73 2.20
C SER A 42 -6.90 -11.39 1.11
N ALA A 43 -7.53 -11.99 0.09
CA ALA A 43 -6.85 -12.60 -1.05
C ALA A 43 -6.11 -11.55 -1.90
N ILE A 44 -6.72 -10.38 -2.11
CA ILE A 44 -6.10 -9.25 -2.82
C ILE A 44 -4.98 -8.66 -1.95
N ALA A 45 -5.22 -8.47 -0.65
CA ALA A 45 -4.26 -7.93 0.31
C ALA A 45 -2.98 -8.76 0.41
N ALA A 46 -3.09 -10.10 0.38
CA ALA A 46 -1.96 -11.04 0.46
C ALA A 46 -0.92 -10.86 -0.67
N ARG A 47 -1.24 -10.05 -1.66
CA ARG A 47 -0.58 -10.01 -2.95
C ARG A 47 -0.59 -8.61 -3.57
N THR A 48 -0.73 -7.61 -2.71
CA THR A 48 -0.74 -6.18 -3.00
C THR A 48 0.33 -5.49 -2.15
N ILE A 49 1.09 -4.58 -2.77
CA ILE A 49 2.04 -3.70 -2.09
C ILE A 49 1.43 -2.31 -2.10
N VAL A 50 1.16 -1.74 -0.94
CA VAL A 50 0.70 -0.34 -0.83
C VAL A 50 1.90 0.53 -0.50
N ALA A 51 2.16 1.55 -1.31
CA ALA A 51 3.20 2.54 -1.10
C ALA A 51 2.56 3.89 -0.77
N THR A 52 3.07 4.56 0.27
CA THR A 52 2.62 5.90 0.64
C THR A 52 3.77 6.71 1.24
N SER A 53 3.57 8.02 1.38
CA SER A 53 4.58 8.92 1.93
C SER A 53 3.97 10.14 2.60
N VAL A 54 4.74 10.74 3.49
CA VAL A 54 4.37 12.01 4.14
C VAL A 54 4.60 13.23 3.23
N SER A 55 5.10 13.02 2.02
CA SER A 55 5.50 14.11 1.12
C SER A 55 4.33 14.98 0.70
N LYS A 56 3.13 14.39 0.52
CA LYS A 56 1.95 15.08 0.01
C LYS A 56 0.97 15.47 1.11
N SER A 57 0.66 14.57 2.04
CA SER A 57 -0.23 14.89 3.15
C SER A 57 0.31 15.98 4.08
N PHE A 58 1.63 16.00 4.32
CA PHE A 58 2.27 16.92 5.27
C PHE A 58 3.21 17.93 4.62
N ALA A 59 3.18 18.06 3.29
CA ALA A 59 4.08 18.93 2.53
C ALA A 59 5.60 18.72 2.81
N MET A 60 5.99 17.51 3.24
CA MET A 60 7.38 17.18 3.63
C MET A 60 8.17 16.52 2.49
N THR A 61 8.11 17.06 1.28
CA THR A 61 8.76 16.45 0.08
C THR A 61 10.28 16.27 0.22
N GLY A 62 10.94 17.17 0.96
CA GLY A 62 12.39 17.17 1.18
C GLY A 62 12.91 16.14 2.20
N TRP A 63 12.05 15.59 3.05
CA TRP A 63 12.46 14.64 4.11
C TRP A 63 12.70 13.23 3.59
N ARG A 64 12.25 12.97 2.36
CA ARG A 64 12.34 11.69 1.66
C ARG A 64 11.66 10.50 2.34
N LEU A 65 10.89 10.72 3.40
CA LEU A 65 10.25 9.68 4.20
C LEU A 65 9.02 9.08 3.53
N GLY A 66 8.94 7.74 3.55
CA GLY A 66 7.81 6.98 3.08
C GLY A 66 7.82 5.56 3.64
N TYR A 67 6.67 4.90 3.56
CA TYR A 67 6.52 3.53 4.03
C TYR A 67 5.69 2.72 3.04
N CYS A 68 5.82 1.40 3.13
CA CYS A 68 5.01 0.49 2.36
C CYS A 68 4.41 -0.59 3.26
N ILE A 69 3.18 -0.97 2.95
CA ILE A 69 2.48 -2.09 3.55
C ILE A 69 2.62 -3.25 2.57
N THR A 70 3.21 -4.34 3.02
CA THR A 70 3.53 -5.50 2.17
C THR A 70 3.24 -6.82 2.87
N PRO A 71 2.91 -7.87 2.13
CA PRO A 71 2.87 -9.23 2.66
C PRO A 71 4.24 -9.67 3.17
N PHE A 72 4.25 -10.52 4.19
CA PHE A 72 5.47 -10.97 4.87
C PHE A 72 6.55 -11.51 3.91
N VAL A 73 6.14 -12.28 2.90
CA VAL A 73 7.04 -12.86 1.90
C VAL A 73 7.80 -11.79 1.09
N VAL A 74 7.16 -10.65 0.81
CA VAL A 74 7.76 -9.53 0.10
C VAL A 74 8.64 -8.72 1.04
N GLN A 75 8.16 -8.51 2.27
CA GLN A 75 8.87 -7.79 3.32
C GLN A 75 10.24 -8.41 3.63
N GLN A 76 10.33 -9.74 3.71
CA GLN A 76 11.61 -10.45 3.91
C GLN A 76 12.60 -10.18 2.76
N ARG A 77 12.13 -10.16 1.51
CA ARG A 77 12.97 -9.87 0.34
C ARG A 77 13.48 -8.43 0.36
N PHE A 78 12.62 -7.48 0.71
CA PHE A 78 13.04 -6.08 0.89
C PHE A 78 14.08 -5.94 1.99
N HIS A 79 13.95 -6.68 3.10
CA HIS A 79 14.92 -6.66 4.18
C HIS A 79 16.29 -7.20 3.72
N ASN A 80 16.30 -8.33 3.03
CA ASN A 80 17.54 -9.00 2.60
C ASN A 80 18.25 -8.26 1.44
N GLY A 81 17.50 -7.56 0.60
CA GLY A 81 18.02 -6.81 -0.56
C GLY A 81 18.52 -5.39 -0.25
N ARG A 82 18.22 -4.83 0.93
CA ARG A 82 18.61 -3.45 1.29
C ARG A 82 20.05 -3.39 1.81
N ARG A 83 21.02 -3.26 0.89
CA ARG A 83 22.42 -2.96 1.24
C ARG A 83 22.82 -1.48 1.09
N SER A 84 22.05 -0.64 0.41
CA SER A 84 22.58 0.67 -0.05
C SER A 84 21.63 1.87 -0.09
N VAL A 85 20.39 1.77 0.40
CA VAL A 85 19.47 2.94 0.44
C VAL A 85 19.19 3.34 1.88
N PRO A 86 19.58 4.54 2.33
CA PRO A 86 19.16 5.02 3.63
C PRO A 86 17.72 5.50 3.47
N LEU A 87 16.75 4.86 4.14
CA LEU A 87 15.66 5.57 4.79
C LEU A 87 14.68 4.63 5.49
N ILE A 88 14.32 5.09 6.69
CA ILE A 88 13.21 4.69 7.56
C ILE A 88 12.01 4.21 6.74
N THR A 89 11.93 2.91 6.48
CA THR A 89 10.67 2.26 6.15
C THR A 89 10.11 1.81 7.46
N LEU A 90 9.12 2.54 7.99
CA LEU A 90 8.38 2.05 9.13
C LEU A 90 7.70 0.75 8.68
N LYS A 91 8.20 -0.36 9.22
CA LYS A 91 7.77 -1.70 8.92
C LYS A 91 6.42 -1.93 9.60
N ILE A 92 5.34 -1.44 9.00
CA ILE A 92 3.99 -1.73 9.49
C ILE A 92 3.65 -3.14 9.04
N CYS A 93 3.77 -4.07 9.99
CA CYS A 93 3.38 -5.46 9.85
C CYS A 93 1.86 -5.54 9.65
N SER A 94 1.41 -6.61 8.99
CA SER A 94 0.07 -6.85 8.45
C SER A 94 -1.12 -6.76 9.44
N GLU A 95 -0.88 -6.50 10.72
CA GLU A 95 -1.90 -6.44 11.78
C GLU A 95 -2.71 -5.14 11.80
N ARG A 96 -2.35 -4.14 10.98
CA ARG A 96 -3.15 -2.90 10.86
C ARG A 96 -4.24 -2.99 9.80
N CYS A 97 -4.07 -3.86 8.80
CA CYS A 97 -5.08 -4.08 7.75
C CYS A 97 -6.35 -4.74 8.31
N ALA A 98 -6.28 -5.41 9.47
CA ALA A 98 -7.41 -6.02 10.15
C ALA A 98 -8.11 -5.13 11.20
N ARG A 99 -7.61 -3.90 11.43
CA ARG A 99 -8.12 -3.01 12.50
C ARG A 99 -9.07 -1.91 12.03
N ASP A 100 -9.18 -1.69 10.71
CA ASP A 100 -10.06 -0.68 10.11
C ASP A 100 -11.17 -1.31 9.24
N THR A 101 -11.78 -2.39 9.74
CA THR A 101 -13.09 -2.91 9.29
C THR A 101 -14.18 -2.54 10.26
#